data_AF-A0A845K3T6-F1
#
_entry.id   AF-A0A845K3T6-F1
#
_cell.length_a   1.000
_cell.length_b   1.000
_cell.length_c   1.000
_cell.angle_alpha   90.00
_cell.angle_beta   90.00
_cell.angle_gamma   90.00
#
_symmetry.space_group_name_H-M   'P 1'
#
loop_
_entity.id
_entity.type
_entity.pdbx_description
1 polymer ?
#
loop_
_entity_poly.entity_id
_entity_poly.type
_entity_poly.pdbx_seq_one_letter_code
_entity_poly.pdbx_strand_id
1 'polypeptide(L)' 'KCDLSEIETTRQNWPFLRDRRVDAYEGLSKLYLDNDE' A
#
# COMPACT_ATOMS: atom_id res chain seq x y z
N LYS A 1 11.98 -23.20 -2.75
CA LYS A 1 12.44 -22.18 -3.72
C LYS A 1 11.24 -21.30 -4.02
N CYS A 2 11.33 -19.99 -3.85
CA CYS A 2 10.22 -19.07 -4.11
C CYS A 2 10.33 -18.57 -5.55
N ASP A 3 9.25 -18.66 -6.34
CA ASP A 3 9.22 -18.15 -7.70
C ASP A 3 8.72 -16.69 -7.69
N LEU A 4 9.56 -15.77 -8.14
CA LEU A 4 9.22 -14.35 -8.16
C LEU A 4 8.29 -13.98 -9.32
N SER A 5 8.17 -14.84 -10.34
CA SER A 5 7.28 -14.58 -11.48
C SER A 5 5.80 -14.63 -11.10
N GLU A 6 5.45 -15.41 -10.07
CA GLU A 6 4.08 -15.47 -9.53
C GLU A 6 3.63 -14.12 -8.95
N ILE A 7 4.57 -13.31 -8.46
CA ILE A 7 4.30 -11.97 -7.94
C ILE A 7 3.81 -11.04 -9.06
N GLU A 8 4.37 -11.16 -10.26
CA GLU A 8 3.96 -10.37 -11.41
C GLU A 8 2.54 -10.72 -11.85
N THR A 9 2.25 -12.01 -12.01
CA THR A 9 0.90 -12.50 -12.32
C THR A 9 -0.13 -12.02 -11.28
N THR A 10 0.23 -12.06 -10.00
CA THR A 10 -0.65 -11.59 -8.91
C THR A 10 -0.91 -10.07 -8.99
N ARG A 11 0.11 -9.26 -9.27
CA ARG A 11 -0.02 -7.79 -9.40
C ARG A 11 -0.86 -7.37 -10.62
N GLN A 12 -0.78 -8.14 -11.71
CA GLN A 12 -1.58 -7.88 -12.92
C GLN A 12 -3.05 -8.23 -12.71
N ASN A 13 -3.34 -9.39 -12.11
CA ASN A 13 -4.70 -9.83 -11.85
C ASN A 13 -5.37 -8.98 -10.76
N TRP A 14 -4.64 -8.67 -9.69
CA TRP A 14 -5.13 -7.90 -8.55
C TRP A 14 -4.33 -6.60 -8.39
N PRO A 15 -4.72 -5.52 -9.10
CA PRO A 15 -3.97 -4.27 -9.16
C PRO A 15 -4.15 -3.41 -7.90
N PHE A 16 -4.16 -4.00 -6.71
CA PHE A 16 -4.31 -3.26 -5.44
C PHE A 16 -3.30 -2.13 -5.27
N LEU A 17 -2.08 -2.31 -5.81
CA LEU A 17 -1.03 -1.29 -5.75
C LEU A 17 -1.35 -0.06 -6.61
N ARG A 18 -2.13 -0.24 -7.69
CA ARG A 18 -2.56 0.85 -8.57
C ARG A 18 -3.65 1.68 -7.91
N ASP A 19 -4.59 1.03 -7.23
CA ASP A 19 -5.80 1.66 -6.70
C ASP A 19 -5.59 2.26 -5.30
N ARG A 20 -4.33 2.34 -4.83
CA ARG A 20 -4.00 2.91 -3.52
C ARG A 20 -4.34 4.40 -3.48
N ARG A 21 -5.16 4.81 -2.51
CA ARG A 21 -5.40 6.21 -2.14
C ARG A 21 -4.25 6.77 -1.32
N VAL A 22 -3.14 7.05 -2.01
CA VAL A 22 -1.90 7.56 -1.38
C VAL A 22 -2.09 8.98 -0.81
N ASP A 23 -3.03 9.75 -1.38
CA ASP A 23 -3.48 11.03 -0.86
C ASP A 23 -3.94 10.96 0.61
N ALA A 24 -4.52 9.82 1.01
CA ALA A 24 -5.02 9.60 2.37
C ALA A 24 -3.99 8.95 3.32
N TYR A 25 -2.73 8.79 2.90
CA TYR A 25 -1.70 8.12 3.71
C TYR A 25 -1.00 9.03 4.71
N GLU A 26 -1.40 10.29 4.77
CA GLU A 26 -0.89 11.21 5.76
C GLU A 26 -1.07 10.63 7.17
N GLY A 27 0.03 10.63 7.93
CA GLY A 27 -0.01 10.16 9.31
C GLY A 27 0.06 8.65 9.52
N LEU A 28 0.08 7.80 8.48
CA LEU A 28 0.18 6.34 8.65
C LEU A 28 1.45 5.87 9.38
N SER A 29 2.52 6.67 9.35
CA SER A 29 3.77 6.39 10.08
C SER A 29 3.78 6.90 11.53
N LYS A 30 2.76 7.68 11.94
CA LYS A 30 2.65 8.23 13.30
C LYS A 30 1.95 7.21 14.20
N LEU A 31 2.36 7.16 15.48
CA LEU A 31 1.71 6.32 16.49
C LEU A 31 0.34 6.88 16.89
N TYR A 32 0.21 8.21 16.89
CA TYR A 32 -1.03 8.93 17.18
C TYR A 32 -1.15 10.17 16.29
N LEU A 33 -2.37 10.50 15.88
CA LEU A 33 -2.70 11.71 15.13
C LEU A 33 -3.38 12.66 16.10
N ASP A 34 -2.58 13.47 16.79
CA ASP A 34 -3.11 14.57 17.59
C ASP A 34 -3.37 15.76 16.68
N ASN A 35 -4.52 16.40 16.87
CA ASN A 35 -4.94 17.58 16.10
C ASN A 35 -4.66 18.89 16.85
N ASP A 36 -3.93 18.84 17.96
CA ASP A 36 -3.67 20.00 18.81
C ASP A 36 -2.51 20.87 18.25
N GLU A 37 -2.86 21.70 17.26
CA GLU A 37 -2.31 23.06 17.07
C GLU A 37 -3.45 24.08 17.05
#